data_AF-A0A6A6L6Z5-F1
#
_entry.id   AF-A0A6A6L6Z5-F1
#
_cell.length_a   1.000
_cell.length_b   1.000
_cell.length_c   1.000
_cell.angle_alpha   90.00
_cell.angle_beta   90.00
_cell.angle_gamma   90.00
#
_symmetry.space_group_name_H-M   'P 1'
#
loop_
_entity.id
_entity.type
_entity.pdbx_description
1 polymer ?
#
loop_
_entity_poly.entity_id
_entity_poly.type
_entity_poly.pdbx_seq_one_letter_code
_entity_poly.pdbx_strand_id
1 'polypeptide(L)'
;MSPQIMESSEVLPSSNYVKLDLSECKTLNSLPNSTCKLKRLEILNLNGCSYLEKLPPLYGLCSLKELLLDGTALVEIPPDTASLSSLRRLSLKNCNRLQKSVSTSYIAPIKYREERRECGYELNFCNCLNLDQNARGTIMADALRRIKELAIARCDGAFYPYFHVGLPGGKIPEWLSCEGPGNSIATLFPPGCFNNMFLGFVFCAIIEFKDPDFWVHGLRLICQSSFENNNDYREASFTTKYFYLENTIESDHVFFWYDGRDISYLDWLKQNCDMENEASFYLCRDDMGTDYMTKWEVKRFGFHLLCDKVELNKCNPYICREANFLEQLEETTNANNKKSREDL
;
A
#
# COMPACT_ATOMS: atom_id res chain seq x y z
N MET A 1 38.16 -21.62 13.84
CA MET A 1 39.17 -20.54 13.91
C MET A 1 38.54 -19.37 14.64
N SER A 2 39.24 -18.86 15.65
CA SER A 2 38.82 -17.75 16.51
C SER A 2 38.55 -16.46 15.72
N PRO A 3 37.69 -15.55 16.21
CA PRO A 3 37.49 -14.25 15.57
C PRO A 3 38.75 -13.40 15.73
N GLN A 4 39.31 -12.94 14.61
CA GLN A 4 40.42 -12.00 14.59
C GLN A 4 39.90 -10.56 14.76
N ILE A 5 40.62 -9.82 15.62
CA ILE A 5 40.47 -8.39 15.88
C ILE A 5 40.96 -7.63 14.64
N MET A 6 40.21 -6.62 14.20
CA MET A 6 40.62 -5.72 13.12
C MET A 6 40.81 -4.31 13.69
N GLU A 7 42.06 -3.85 13.77
CA GLU A 7 42.44 -2.49 14.13
C GLU A 7 42.33 -1.54 12.93
N SER A 8 42.17 -0.25 13.27
CA SER A 8 41.83 0.90 12.45
C SER A 8 42.85 1.27 11.37
N SER A 9 42.40 1.46 10.12
CA SER A 9 42.59 2.69 9.32
C SER A 9 42.29 2.46 7.83
N GLU A 10 41.02 2.41 7.45
CA GLU A 10 40.60 2.69 6.07
C GLU A 10 39.36 3.57 6.10
N VAL A 11 39.44 4.72 5.42
CA VAL A 11 38.34 5.66 5.23
C VAL A 11 37.28 4.99 4.36
N LEU A 12 36.13 4.64 4.93
CA LEU A 12 35.02 4.04 4.20
C LEU A 12 34.15 5.12 3.50
N PRO A 13 33.64 4.86 2.29
CA PRO A 13 32.83 5.83 1.54
C PRO A 13 31.46 6.04 2.19
N SER A 14 30.82 7.16 1.88
CA SER A 14 29.50 7.62 2.34
C SER A 14 28.36 6.59 2.22
N SER A 15 28.11 5.81 3.29
CA SER A 15 26.84 5.11 3.54
C SER A 15 26.73 4.64 5.00
N ASN A 16 26.58 5.56 5.96
CA ASN A 16 26.41 5.25 7.39
C ASN A 16 24.98 4.75 7.74
N TYR A 17 24.40 3.83 6.96
CA TYR A 17 23.16 3.16 7.36
C TYR A 17 23.46 2.22 8.53
N VAL A 18 22.81 2.42 9.68
CA VAL A 18 22.95 1.50 10.82
C VAL A 18 21.91 0.40 10.68
N LYS A 19 22.36 -0.82 10.35
CA LYS A 19 21.54 -2.04 10.25
C LYS A 19 21.82 -2.95 11.44
N LEU A 20 20.77 -3.47 12.08
CA LEU A 20 20.83 -4.57 13.04
C LEU A 20 20.13 -5.77 12.41
N ASP A 21 20.91 -6.81 12.11
CA ASP A 21 20.39 -8.06 11.55
C ASP A 21 20.51 -9.18 12.58
N LEU A 22 19.36 -9.68 13.01
CA LEU A 22 19.20 -10.81 13.91
C LEU A 22 18.32 -11.88 13.26
N SER A 23 18.21 -11.89 11.93
CA SER A 23 17.39 -12.87 11.22
C SER A 23 17.82 -14.31 11.51
N GLU A 24 16.86 -15.23 11.45
CA GLU A 24 17.00 -16.66 11.72
C GLU A 24 17.53 -17.00 13.13
N CYS A 25 17.48 -16.05 14.08
CA CYS A 25 17.78 -16.31 15.48
C CYS A 25 16.63 -17.07 16.15
N LYS A 26 16.57 -18.38 15.91
CA LYS A 26 15.53 -19.30 16.40
C LYS A 26 15.51 -19.50 17.93
N THR A 27 16.42 -18.89 18.66
CA THR A 27 16.41 -18.90 20.14
C THR A 27 16.01 -17.54 20.73
N LEU A 28 15.85 -16.50 19.89
CA LEU A 28 15.51 -15.15 20.32
C LEU A 28 14.03 -15.10 20.72
N ASN A 29 13.77 -14.90 22.01
CA ASN A 29 12.41 -14.77 22.55
C ASN A 29 11.98 -13.32 22.79
N SER A 30 12.95 -12.41 22.93
CA SER A 30 12.73 -10.99 23.20
C SER A 30 14.00 -10.19 22.89
N LEU A 31 13.84 -8.91 22.58
CA LEU A 31 14.94 -7.95 22.53
C LEU A 31 15.02 -7.16 23.85
N PRO A 32 16.21 -6.72 24.28
CA PRO A 32 16.33 -5.94 25.51
C PRO A 32 15.64 -4.58 25.37
N ASN A 33 15.06 -4.06 26.46
CA ASN A 33 14.44 -2.72 26.48
C ASN A 33 15.40 -1.60 26.03
N SER A 34 16.72 -1.81 26.18
CA SER A 34 17.73 -0.86 25.71
C SER A 34 17.77 -0.68 24.18
N THR A 35 17.11 -1.56 23.41
CA THR A 35 16.99 -1.46 21.94
C THR A 35 16.40 -0.11 21.52
N CYS A 36 15.47 0.46 22.32
CA CYS A 36 14.90 1.79 22.03
C CYS A 36 15.95 2.91 22.00
N LYS A 37 17.16 2.71 22.55
CA LYS A 37 18.24 3.72 22.56
C LYS A 37 18.99 3.82 21.23
N LEU A 38 18.74 2.91 20.28
CA LEU A 38 19.42 2.88 18.99
C LEU A 38 18.85 3.94 18.01
N LYS A 39 19.01 5.22 18.35
CA LYS A 39 18.38 6.36 17.62
C LYS A 39 18.77 6.46 16.15
N ARG A 40 19.94 5.93 15.77
CA ARG A 40 20.48 5.94 14.39
C ARG A 40 20.13 4.68 13.60
N LEU A 41 19.48 3.69 14.23
CA LEU A 41 19.11 2.44 13.57
C LEU A 41 18.12 2.73 12.44
N GLU A 42 18.47 2.31 11.22
CA GLU A 42 17.64 2.51 10.02
C GLU A 42 16.97 1.21 9.58
N ILE A 43 17.60 0.06 9.82
CA ILE A 43 17.05 -1.26 9.46
C ILE A 43 17.15 -2.19 10.66
N LEU A 44 16.02 -2.75 11.08
CA LEU A 44 15.93 -3.83 12.07
C LEU A 44 15.36 -5.07 11.40
N ASN A 45 16.21 -6.09 11.20
CA ASN A 45 15.81 -7.36 10.60
C ASN A 45 15.75 -8.46 11.66
N LEU A 46 14.56 -9.01 11.87
CA LEU A 46 14.24 -10.08 12.81
C LEU A 46 13.51 -11.23 12.11
N ASN A 47 13.53 -11.29 10.78
CA ASN A 47 12.91 -12.34 9.99
C ASN A 47 13.34 -13.73 10.49
N GLY A 48 12.43 -14.68 10.54
CA GLY A 48 12.72 -16.06 10.95
C GLY A 48 13.02 -16.25 12.45
N CYS A 49 12.88 -15.22 13.29
CA CYS A 49 12.94 -15.36 14.75
C CYS A 49 11.66 -16.01 15.28
N SER A 50 11.51 -17.32 15.03
CA SER A 50 10.26 -18.07 15.22
C SER A 50 9.78 -18.20 16.67
N TYR A 51 10.59 -17.82 17.67
CA TYR A 51 10.22 -17.78 19.09
C TYR A 51 10.05 -16.37 19.64
N LEU A 52 10.19 -15.34 18.80
CA LEU A 52 10.02 -13.95 19.21
C LEU A 52 8.53 -13.64 19.38
N GLU A 53 8.06 -13.66 20.63
CA GLU A 53 6.64 -13.45 20.95
C GLU A 53 6.30 -12.00 21.26
N LYS A 54 7.30 -11.18 21.64
CA LYS A 54 7.12 -9.77 22.01
C LYS A 54 8.30 -8.91 21.57
N LEU A 55 8.00 -7.68 21.16
CA LEU A 55 9.01 -6.64 20.98
C LEU A 55 9.09 -5.75 22.23
N PRO A 56 10.29 -5.24 22.59
CA PRO A 56 10.40 -4.16 23.56
C PRO A 56 9.77 -2.88 23.00
N PRO A 57 9.60 -1.84 23.84
CA PRO A 57 9.19 -0.54 23.35
C PRO A 57 10.10 -0.04 22.21
N LEU A 58 9.50 0.52 21.17
CA LEU A 58 10.21 0.97 19.96
C LEU A 58 10.35 2.49 19.91
N TYR A 59 9.89 3.21 20.96
CA TYR A 59 9.71 4.66 20.93
C TYR A 59 10.94 5.55 20.67
N GLY A 60 12.16 5.00 20.72
CA GLY A 60 13.38 5.76 20.48
C GLY A 60 14.05 5.47 19.13
N LEU A 61 13.47 4.58 18.32
CA LEU A 61 13.98 4.21 16.99
C LEU A 61 13.54 5.22 15.90
N CYS A 62 13.80 6.50 16.13
CA CYS A 62 13.32 7.60 15.28
C CYS A 62 13.85 7.61 13.84
N SER A 63 15.00 6.98 13.58
CA SER A 63 15.58 6.85 12.24
C SER A 63 15.20 5.54 11.53
N LEU A 64 14.40 4.67 12.16
CA LEU A 64 14.08 3.36 11.61
C LEU A 64 13.24 3.51 10.36
N LYS A 65 13.75 3.03 9.23
CA LYS A 65 13.12 3.04 7.89
C LYS A 65 12.50 1.68 7.56
N GLU A 66 13.12 0.59 7.98
CA GLU A 66 12.66 -0.77 7.71
C GLU A 66 12.60 -1.62 8.99
N LEU A 67 11.44 -2.25 9.23
CA LEU A 67 11.22 -3.23 10.28
C LEU A 67 10.73 -4.54 9.65
N LEU A 68 11.58 -5.56 9.67
CA LEU A 68 11.32 -6.87 9.06
C LEU A 68 11.13 -7.90 10.18
N LEU A 69 9.94 -8.49 10.24
CA LEU A 69 9.44 -9.36 11.31
C LEU A 69 8.82 -10.66 10.76
N ASP A 70 9.15 -11.03 9.53
CA ASP A 70 8.55 -12.17 8.85
C ASP A 70 8.78 -13.47 9.62
N GLY A 71 7.77 -14.34 9.72
CA GLY A 71 7.87 -15.64 10.37
C GLY A 71 8.14 -15.59 11.88
N THR A 72 7.81 -14.48 12.54
CA THR A 72 7.91 -14.35 14.01
C THR A 72 6.64 -14.86 14.71
N ALA A 73 6.75 -15.13 16.01
CA ALA A 73 5.63 -15.59 16.85
C ALA A 73 4.87 -14.44 17.55
N LEU A 74 5.00 -13.21 17.02
CA LEU A 74 4.41 -12.02 17.61
C LEU A 74 2.88 -12.13 17.69
N VAL A 75 2.32 -11.74 18.84
CA VAL A 75 0.87 -11.66 19.05
C VAL A 75 0.33 -10.26 18.76
N GLU A 76 1.17 -9.26 19.02
CA GLU A 76 0.92 -7.84 18.78
C GLU A 76 2.25 -7.12 18.57
N ILE A 77 2.21 -5.93 17.96
CA ILE A 77 3.35 -5.02 17.88
C ILE A 77 3.11 -3.91 18.94
N PRO A 78 4.14 -3.46 19.68
CA PRO A 78 3.97 -2.48 20.75
C PRO A 78 3.34 -1.16 20.29
N PRO A 79 2.36 -0.62 21.04
CA PRO A 79 1.68 0.63 20.73
C PRO A 79 2.54 1.86 21.01
N ASP A 80 3.47 2.18 20.12
CA ASP A 80 4.34 3.38 20.24
C ASP A 80 4.17 4.33 19.05
N THR A 81 2.99 4.96 19.00
CA THR A 81 2.36 5.59 17.84
C THR A 81 3.01 6.87 17.29
N ALA A 82 3.92 7.51 18.01
CA ALA A 82 4.52 8.79 17.59
C ALA A 82 6.00 8.71 17.15
N SER A 83 6.62 7.54 17.32
CA SER A 83 8.07 7.45 17.45
C SER A 83 8.82 6.96 16.21
N LEU A 84 8.23 6.04 15.46
CA LEU A 84 8.81 5.44 14.26
C LEU A 84 8.62 6.32 13.02
N SER A 85 8.73 7.63 13.20
CA SER A 85 8.42 8.66 12.20
C SER A 85 9.05 8.45 10.81
N SER A 86 10.18 7.75 10.75
CA SER A 86 10.93 7.45 9.54
C SER A 86 10.56 6.11 8.87
N LEU A 87 9.68 5.30 9.49
CA LEU A 87 9.36 3.97 8.99
C LEU A 87 8.69 4.09 7.63
N ARG A 88 9.15 3.28 6.68
CA ARG A 88 8.64 3.18 5.31
C ARG A 88 8.23 1.76 4.97
N ARG A 89 8.94 0.78 5.53
CA ARG A 89 8.69 -0.63 5.29
C ARG A 89 8.43 -1.38 6.58
N LEU A 90 7.30 -2.07 6.63
CA LEU A 90 6.93 -3.00 7.69
C LEU A 90 6.54 -4.32 7.05
N SER A 91 7.28 -5.39 7.35
CA SER A 91 6.98 -6.74 6.87
C SER A 91 6.75 -7.67 8.05
N LEU A 92 5.62 -8.35 8.06
CA LEU A 92 5.15 -9.30 9.08
C LEU A 92 4.63 -10.57 8.42
N LYS A 93 5.16 -10.95 7.24
CA LYS A 93 4.65 -12.09 6.49
C LYS A 93 4.68 -13.35 7.36
N ASN A 94 3.68 -14.22 7.20
CA ASN A 94 3.62 -15.49 7.93
C ASN A 94 3.63 -15.34 9.47
N CYS A 95 3.23 -14.19 10.02
CA CYS A 95 3.07 -14.00 11.47
C CYS A 95 1.70 -14.53 11.94
N ASN A 96 1.55 -15.85 11.94
CA ASN A 96 0.26 -16.50 12.21
C ASN A 96 -0.29 -16.27 13.61
N ARG A 97 0.50 -15.83 14.59
CA ARG A 97 -0.01 -15.51 15.95
C ARG A 97 -0.50 -14.07 16.09
N LEU A 98 -0.25 -13.21 15.10
CA LEU A 98 -0.60 -11.80 15.13
C LEU A 98 -2.12 -11.65 15.05
N GLN A 99 -2.74 -11.23 16.16
CA GLN A 99 -4.18 -11.02 16.22
C GLN A 99 -4.53 -9.55 16.06
N LYS A 100 -3.78 -8.70 16.76
CA LYS A 100 -3.98 -7.26 16.81
C LYS A 100 -2.86 -6.60 16.06
N SER A 101 -3.21 -5.78 15.09
CA SER A 101 -2.29 -4.75 14.62
C SER A 101 -2.49 -3.49 15.43
N VAL A 102 -1.38 -2.87 15.73
CA VAL A 102 -1.33 -1.49 16.20
C VAL A 102 -1.79 -0.55 15.10
N SER A 103 -2.41 0.55 15.52
CA SER A 103 -2.65 1.72 14.68
C SER A 103 -1.35 2.08 13.97
N THR A 104 -1.31 1.99 12.64
CA THR A 104 -0.10 2.22 11.84
C THR A 104 0.36 3.69 11.84
N SER A 105 -0.12 4.49 12.79
CA SER A 105 0.36 5.79 13.30
C SER A 105 1.89 6.01 13.30
N TYR A 106 2.70 4.95 13.24
CA TYR A 106 4.16 4.92 13.08
C TYR A 106 4.73 5.85 12.02
N ILE A 107 4.10 5.97 10.86
CA ILE A 107 4.63 6.80 9.79
C ILE A 107 4.40 8.29 10.16
N ALA A 108 5.43 9.11 10.24
CA ALA A 108 5.20 10.56 10.28
C ALA A 108 4.93 11.05 8.86
N PRO A 109 4.21 12.19 8.69
CA PRO A 109 4.24 12.91 7.43
C PRO A 109 5.70 13.06 7.00
N ILE A 110 5.99 12.88 5.70
CA ILE A 110 7.35 13.02 5.18
C ILE A 110 7.85 14.40 5.61
N LYS A 111 8.76 14.45 6.59
CA LYS A 111 9.53 15.67 6.85
C LYS A 111 10.41 15.83 5.63
N TYR A 112 10.09 16.83 4.82
CA TYR A 112 10.81 17.22 3.62
C TYR A 112 12.30 17.40 3.96
N ARG A 113 13.11 16.35 3.78
CA ARG A 113 14.57 16.39 3.91
C ARG A 113 15.22 15.39 2.95
N GLU A 114 15.70 15.97 1.85
CA GLU A 114 16.96 15.73 1.13
C GLU A 114 17.39 14.32 0.67
N GLU A 115 16.67 13.23 0.94
CA GLU A 115 17.11 11.90 0.49
C GLU A 115 16.21 11.27 -0.60
N ARG A 116 16.58 11.55 -1.87
CA ARG A 116 16.31 10.80 -3.13
C ARG A 116 14.86 10.65 -3.65
N ARG A 117 14.81 10.31 -4.95
CA ARG A 117 13.73 10.45 -5.95
C ARG A 117 12.55 9.46 -5.83
N GLU A 118 12.56 8.53 -4.89
CA GLU A 118 11.45 7.60 -4.62
C GLU A 118 11.25 7.52 -3.10
N CYS A 119 10.07 7.90 -2.60
CA CYS A 119 9.66 7.54 -1.24
C CYS A 119 8.28 6.92 -1.31
N GLY A 120 8.16 5.71 -0.79
CA GLY A 120 6.89 5.04 -0.68
C GLY A 120 6.84 4.15 0.53
N TYR A 121 5.65 3.61 0.76
CA TYR A 121 5.37 2.79 1.92
C TYR A 121 4.94 1.40 1.48
N GLU A 122 5.46 0.42 2.22
CA GLU A 122 5.16 -1.00 2.05
C GLU A 122 4.77 -1.56 3.41
N LEU A 123 3.51 -2.01 3.52
CA LEU A 123 3.03 -2.72 4.69
C LEU A 123 2.58 -4.11 4.28
N ASN A 124 3.35 -5.13 4.65
CA ASN A 124 3.10 -6.49 4.23
C ASN A 124 2.72 -7.37 5.42
N PHE A 125 1.44 -7.73 5.49
CA PHE A 125 0.85 -8.64 6.48
C PHE A 125 0.39 -9.95 5.84
N CYS A 126 0.87 -10.28 4.63
CA CYS A 126 0.44 -11.49 3.94
C CYS A 126 0.65 -12.73 4.81
N ASN A 127 -0.35 -13.61 4.81
CA ASN A 127 -0.43 -14.82 5.60
C ASN A 127 -0.45 -14.57 7.13
N CYS A 128 -0.84 -13.39 7.62
CA CYS A 128 -1.18 -13.17 9.04
C CYS A 128 -2.63 -13.63 9.34
N LEU A 129 -2.90 -14.93 9.25
CA LEU A 129 -4.27 -15.45 9.16
C LEU A 129 -5.16 -15.17 10.38
N ASN A 130 -4.57 -14.94 11.55
CA ASN A 130 -5.30 -14.63 12.79
C ASN A 130 -5.57 -13.13 13.00
N LEU A 131 -5.20 -12.28 12.04
CA LEU A 131 -5.43 -10.84 12.11
C LEU A 131 -6.94 -10.54 12.11
N ASP A 132 -7.42 -9.95 13.20
CA ASP A 132 -8.86 -9.76 13.39
C ASP A 132 -9.45 -8.70 12.42
N GLN A 133 -10.78 -8.68 12.28
CA GLN A 133 -11.47 -7.77 11.36
C GLN A 133 -11.23 -6.28 11.70
N ASN A 134 -11.12 -5.95 12.99
CA ASN A 134 -10.92 -4.58 13.45
C ASN A 134 -9.49 -4.09 13.14
N ALA A 135 -8.50 -4.95 13.34
CA ALA A 135 -7.10 -4.74 12.98
C ALA A 135 -6.95 -4.48 11.47
N ARG A 136 -7.55 -5.35 10.64
CA ARG A 136 -7.57 -5.17 9.18
C ARG A 136 -8.19 -3.85 8.74
N GLY A 137 -9.34 -3.50 9.30
CA GLY A 137 -10.00 -2.21 9.03
C GLY A 137 -9.13 -1.02 9.46
N THR A 138 -8.48 -1.12 10.62
CA THR A 138 -7.57 -0.07 11.14
C THR A 138 -6.36 0.13 10.23
N ILE A 139 -5.72 -0.94 9.76
CA ILE A 139 -4.59 -0.87 8.82
C ILE A 139 -5.01 -0.16 7.53
N MET A 140 -6.14 -0.55 6.95
CA MET A 140 -6.65 0.04 5.71
C MET A 140 -6.99 1.52 5.88
N ALA A 141 -7.69 1.88 6.96
CA ALA A 141 -8.09 3.27 7.23
C ALA A 141 -6.87 4.17 7.45
N ASP A 142 -5.87 3.72 8.21
CA ASP A 142 -4.66 4.50 8.42
C ASP A 142 -3.83 4.63 7.14
N ALA A 143 -3.71 3.57 6.35
CA ALA A 143 -3.03 3.65 5.06
C ALA A 143 -3.73 4.62 4.10
N LEU A 144 -5.06 4.64 4.04
CA LEU A 144 -5.81 5.61 3.24
C LEU A 144 -5.55 7.05 3.71
N ARG A 145 -5.55 7.28 5.02
CA ARG A 145 -5.18 8.58 5.62
C ARG A 145 -3.79 9.02 5.17
N ARG A 146 -2.83 8.10 5.12
CA ARG A 146 -1.44 8.37 4.73
C ARG A 146 -1.28 8.62 3.25
N ILE A 147 -1.93 7.82 2.43
CA ILE A 147 -2.00 8.04 0.99
C ILE A 147 -2.48 9.47 0.72
N LYS A 148 -3.51 9.93 1.45
CA LYS A 148 -3.98 11.32 1.35
C LYS A 148 -2.93 12.34 1.78
N GLU A 149 -2.31 12.16 2.95
CA GLU A 149 -1.23 13.04 3.44
C GLU A 149 -0.07 13.13 2.42
N LEU A 150 0.31 12.00 1.81
CA LEU A 150 1.36 11.91 0.80
C LEU A 150 0.98 12.59 -0.50
N ALA A 151 -0.25 12.39 -0.95
CA ALA A 151 -0.74 12.98 -2.18
C ALA A 151 -0.89 14.51 -2.06
N ILE A 152 -1.25 15.03 -0.88
CA ILE A 152 -1.30 16.49 -0.61
C ILE A 152 0.12 17.08 -0.56
N ALA A 153 1.05 16.43 0.13
CA ALA A 153 2.44 16.89 0.21
C ALA A 153 3.14 16.96 -1.18
N ARG A 154 2.59 16.24 -2.18
CA ARG A 154 3.06 16.24 -3.57
C ARG A 154 2.93 17.61 -4.25
N CYS A 155 2.09 18.53 -3.76
CA CYS A 155 1.91 19.84 -4.37
C CYS A 155 3.21 20.69 -4.46
N ASP A 156 4.28 20.31 -3.73
CA ASP A 156 5.53 21.10 -3.64
C ASP A 156 6.79 20.46 -4.29
N GLY A 157 6.70 19.58 -5.32
CA GLY A 157 7.90 19.20 -6.12
C GLY A 157 7.88 17.89 -6.95
N ALA A 158 9.03 17.54 -7.54
CA ALA A 158 9.27 16.37 -8.42
C ALA A 158 9.43 15.05 -7.63
N PHE A 159 8.40 14.70 -6.85
CA PHE A 159 8.39 13.55 -5.95
C PHE A 159 7.27 12.58 -6.34
N TYR A 160 7.58 11.28 -6.44
CA TYR A 160 6.61 10.27 -6.84
C TYR A 160 6.26 9.32 -5.69
N PRO A 161 5.21 9.63 -4.90
CA PRO A 161 4.79 8.77 -3.80
C PRO A 161 4.19 7.47 -4.32
N TYR A 162 4.50 6.36 -3.66
CA TYR A 162 3.72 5.13 -3.77
C TYR A 162 3.38 4.60 -2.38
N PHE A 163 2.28 3.88 -2.28
CA PHE A 163 1.86 3.20 -1.06
C PHE A 163 1.26 1.88 -1.45
N HIS A 164 1.60 0.79 -0.76
CA HIS A 164 0.91 -0.47 -0.98
C HIS A 164 0.87 -1.31 0.28
N VAL A 165 -0.21 -2.07 0.40
CA VAL A 165 -0.46 -2.97 1.53
C VAL A 165 -1.02 -4.28 1.02
N GLY A 166 -0.58 -5.37 1.65
CA GLY A 166 -1.13 -6.70 1.45
C GLY A 166 -1.49 -7.31 2.81
N LEU A 167 -2.70 -7.85 2.94
CA LEU A 167 -3.15 -8.49 4.18
C LEU A 167 -4.28 -9.51 3.90
N PRO A 168 -4.49 -10.53 4.77
CA PRO A 168 -5.52 -11.54 4.57
C PRO A 168 -6.93 -10.95 4.58
N GLY A 169 -7.77 -11.34 3.63
CA GLY A 169 -9.17 -10.93 3.62
C GLY A 169 -9.87 -11.21 2.30
N GLY A 170 -11.16 -11.54 2.41
CA GLY A 170 -12.06 -11.79 1.27
C GLY A 170 -13.14 -10.73 1.11
N LYS A 171 -12.94 -9.53 1.67
CA LYS A 171 -13.89 -8.42 1.56
C LYS A 171 -13.19 -7.15 1.11
N ILE A 172 -13.79 -6.48 0.15
CA ILE A 172 -13.33 -5.18 -0.32
C ILE A 172 -13.79 -4.11 0.67
N PRO A 173 -13.03 -3.02 0.88
CA PRO A 173 -13.45 -1.99 1.82
C PRO A 173 -14.67 -1.21 1.33
N GLU A 174 -15.56 -0.85 2.25
CA GLU A 174 -16.81 -0.13 1.94
C GLU A 174 -16.59 1.31 1.45
N TRP A 175 -15.39 1.88 1.68
CA TRP A 175 -15.06 3.24 1.25
C TRP A 175 -14.65 3.35 -0.22
N LEU A 176 -14.60 2.25 -0.98
CA LEU A 176 -14.30 2.31 -2.41
C LEU A 176 -15.40 3.05 -3.16
N SER A 177 -14.98 3.87 -4.13
CA SER A 177 -15.92 4.60 -4.99
C SER A 177 -16.58 3.68 -6.02
N CYS A 178 -15.84 2.68 -6.49
CA CYS A 178 -16.28 1.78 -7.55
C CYS A 178 -15.62 0.42 -7.39
N GLU A 179 -16.38 -0.66 -7.55
CA GLU A 179 -15.87 -2.03 -7.52
C GLU A 179 -16.73 -2.97 -8.36
N GLY A 180 -16.15 -4.11 -8.73
CA GLY A 180 -16.83 -5.15 -9.48
C GLY A 180 -16.14 -6.51 -9.33
N PRO A 181 -16.81 -7.59 -9.77
CA PRO A 181 -16.21 -8.92 -9.82
C PRO A 181 -15.08 -8.98 -10.86
N GLY A 182 -14.13 -9.87 -10.67
CA GLY A 182 -13.04 -10.09 -11.61
C GLY A 182 -11.98 -8.98 -11.56
N ASN A 183 -11.30 -8.77 -12.69
CA ASN A 183 -10.13 -7.90 -12.79
C ASN A 183 -10.35 -6.64 -13.65
N SER A 184 -11.58 -6.31 -14.01
CA SER A 184 -11.89 -5.17 -14.88
C SER A 184 -13.10 -4.38 -14.42
N ILE A 185 -13.06 -3.07 -14.63
CA ILE A 185 -14.16 -2.14 -14.35
C ILE A 185 -14.27 -1.19 -15.52
N ALA A 186 -15.48 -0.97 -16.01
CA ALA A 186 -15.80 0.13 -16.91
C ALA A 186 -16.80 1.06 -16.21
N THR A 187 -16.55 2.36 -16.25
CA THR A 187 -17.41 3.35 -15.60
C THR A 187 -17.45 4.67 -16.37
N LEU A 188 -18.40 5.51 -16.01
CA LEU A 188 -18.58 6.86 -16.51
C LEU A 188 -18.29 7.83 -15.38
N PHE A 189 -17.35 8.75 -15.60
CA PHE A 189 -17.10 9.82 -14.66
C PHE A 189 -17.96 11.04 -15.01
N PRO A 190 -18.80 11.54 -14.08
CA PRO A 190 -19.58 12.74 -14.34
C PRO A 190 -18.70 13.99 -14.47
N PRO A 191 -19.21 15.06 -15.11
CA PRO A 191 -18.50 16.32 -15.28
C PRO A 191 -17.96 16.88 -13.95
N GLY A 192 -16.69 17.28 -13.93
CA GLY A 192 -16.05 17.91 -12.78
C GLY A 192 -15.46 16.96 -11.73
N CYS A 193 -15.45 15.64 -11.98
CA CYS A 193 -14.77 14.65 -11.13
C CYS A 193 -13.26 14.92 -10.96
N PHE A 194 -12.59 15.36 -12.03
CA PHE A 194 -11.15 15.60 -12.04
C PHE A 194 -10.83 17.08 -11.83
N ASN A 195 -11.31 17.65 -10.73
CA ASN A 195 -11.04 19.05 -10.40
C ASN A 195 -9.69 19.22 -9.65
N ASN A 196 -9.40 20.44 -9.18
CA ASN A 196 -8.15 20.74 -8.46
C ASN A 196 -7.98 19.95 -7.16
N MET A 197 -9.07 19.50 -6.54
CA MET A 197 -9.05 18.66 -5.34
C MET A 197 -8.71 17.20 -5.65
N PHE A 198 -8.75 16.76 -6.91
CA PHE A 198 -8.41 15.39 -7.30
C PHE A 198 -6.91 15.11 -7.10
N LEU A 199 -6.62 14.03 -6.37
CA LEU A 199 -5.28 13.61 -5.96
C LEU A 199 -4.82 12.29 -6.61
N GLY A 200 -5.72 11.55 -7.25
CA GLY A 200 -5.43 10.29 -7.93
C GLY A 200 -6.39 9.16 -7.56
N PHE A 201 -5.98 7.93 -7.86
CA PHE A 201 -6.76 6.73 -7.59
C PHE A 201 -6.07 5.86 -6.54
N VAL A 202 -6.85 5.32 -5.61
CA VAL A 202 -6.42 4.22 -4.73
C VAL A 202 -7.08 2.95 -5.22
N PHE A 203 -6.28 1.97 -5.62
CA PHE A 203 -6.78 0.70 -6.15
C PHE A 203 -6.84 -0.35 -5.05
N CYS A 204 -7.76 -1.29 -5.17
CA CYS A 204 -7.92 -2.42 -4.26
C CYS A 204 -8.33 -3.67 -5.04
N ALA A 205 -7.73 -4.81 -4.70
CA ALA A 205 -8.03 -6.10 -5.31
C ALA A 205 -8.07 -7.19 -4.25
N ILE A 206 -8.99 -8.13 -4.41
CA ILE A 206 -9.01 -9.40 -3.67
C ILE A 206 -8.42 -10.45 -4.59
N ILE A 207 -7.32 -11.07 -4.16
CA ILE A 207 -6.62 -12.09 -4.91
C ILE A 207 -6.76 -13.43 -4.19
N GLU A 208 -7.28 -14.42 -4.91
CA GLU A 208 -7.24 -15.82 -4.52
C GLU A 208 -5.99 -16.47 -5.09
N PHE A 209 -5.28 -17.24 -4.27
CA PHE A 209 -4.13 -18.03 -4.68
C PHE A 209 -4.56 -19.50 -4.79
N LYS A 210 -4.39 -20.09 -5.98
CA LYS A 210 -4.86 -21.44 -6.33
C LYS A 210 -3.79 -22.52 -6.20
N ASP A 211 -2.52 -22.13 -6.25
CA ASP A 211 -1.38 -23.05 -6.16
C ASP A 211 -0.44 -22.66 -5.01
N PRO A 212 -0.15 -23.56 -4.07
CA PRO A 212 0.77 -23.32 -2.96
C PRO A 212 2.23 -23.08 -3.38
N ASP A 213 2.68 -23.59 -4.53
CA ASP A 213 4.07 -23.45 -4.99
C ASP A 213 4.27 -22.15 -5.79
N PHE A 214 3.94 -21.01 -5.17
CA PHE A 214 4.28 -19.69 -5.69
C PHE A 214 5.75 -19.35 -5.39
N TRP A 215 6.68 -20.14 -5.94
CA TRP A 215 8.11 -19.83 -5.89
C TRP A 215 8.48 -18.86 -7.01
N VAL A 216 8.08 -17.59 -6.90
CA VAL A 216 8.59 -16.50 -7.74
C VAL A 216 8.68 -15.20 -6.95
N HIS A 217 9.71 -14.43 -7.28
CA HIS A 217 10.25 -13.13 -6.86
C HIS A 217 9.29 -11.95 -6.50
N GLY A 218 8.06 -12.23 -6.07
CA GLY A 218 7.08 -11.28 -5.59
C GLY A 218 5.96 -11.00 -6.59
N LEU A 219 4.79 -10.62 -6.07
CA LEU A 219 3.61 -10.23 -6.83
C LEU A 219 3.65 -8.74 -7.15
N ARG A 220 3.55 -8.38 -8.42
CA ARG A 220 3.37 -6.99 -8.87
C ARG A 220 1.98 -6.82 -9.44
N LEU A 221 1.29 -5.76 -9.02
CA LEU A 221 -0.04 -5.43 -9.49
C LEU A 221 0.04 -4.19 -10.36
N ILE A 222 -0.58 -4.26 -11.54
CA ILE A 222 -0.60 -3.19 -12.54
C ILE A 222 -2.04 -2.96 -12.94
N CYS A 223 -2.59 -1.81 -12.58
CA CYS A 223 -3.84 -1.35 -13.18
C CYS A 223 -3.52 -0.55 -14.44
N GLN A 224 -3.82 -1.12 -15.60
CA GLN A 224 -3.96 -0.36 -16.84
C GLN A 224 -5.27 0.39 -16.80
N SER A 225 -5.25 1.64 -17.21
CA SER A 225 -6.45 2.47 -17.27
C SER A 225 -6.50 3.19 -18.59
N SER A 226 -7.70 3.32 -19.16
CA SER A 226 -7.93 4.10 -20.36
C SER A 226 -9.06 5.09 -20.11
N PHE A 227 -8.93 6.29 -20.65
CA PHE A 227 -9.91 7.36 -20.53
C PHE A 227 -10.17 7.92 -21.92
N GLU A 228 -11.43 7.97 -22.28
CA GLU A 228 -11.88 8.43 -23.58
C GLU A 228 -12.89 9.56 -23.40
N ASN A 229 -12.69 10.62 -24.16
CA ASN A 229 -13.66 11.68 -24.33
C ASN A 229 -13.90 11.89 -25.84
N ASN A 230 -14.84 12.76 -26.20
CA ASN A 230 -15.22 12.96 -27.60
C ASN A 230 -14.07 13.41 -28.54
N ASN A 231 -12.94 13.85 -28.00
CA ASN A 231 -11.83 14.45 -28.76
C ASN A 231 -10.48 13.77 -28.55
N ASP A 232 -10.30 12.96 -27.51
CA ASP A 232 -9.00 12.44 -27.09
C ASP A 232 -9.14 11.12 -26.32
N TYR A 233 -8.08 10.33 -26.36
CA TYR A 233 -7.95 9.04 -25.71
C TYR A 233 -6.59 8.95 -25.03
N ARG A 234 -6.58 8.52 -23.76
CA ARG A 234 -5.32 8.38 -23.02
C ARG A 234 -5.30 7.14 -22.13
N GLU A 235 -4.14 6.50 -22.11
CA GLU A 235 -3.84 5.38 -21.22
C GLU A 235 -2.90 5.78 -20.08
N ALA A 236 -3.03 5.08 -18.95
CA ALA A 236 -2.09 5.10 -17.83
C ALA A 236 -1.87 3.71 -17.26
N SER A 237 -0.80 3.57 -16.49
CA SER A 237 -0.51 2.37 -15.72
C SER A 237 -0.14 2.71 -14.28
N PHE A 238 -0.94 2.21 -13.33
CA PHE A 238 -0.75 2.40 -11.89
C PHE A 238 -0.25 1.11 -11.26
N THR A 239 0.96 1.14 -10.74
CA THR A 239 1.71 -0.08 -10.45
C THR A 239 2.19 -0.14 -9.00
N THR A 240 2.20 -1.33 -8.40
CA THR A 240 2.86 -1.56 -7.10
C THR A 240 4.35 -1.79 -7.26
N LYS A 241 5.11 -1.71 -6.15
CA LYS A 241 6.37 -2.46 -6.06
C LYS A 241 6.03 -3.95 -5.84
N TYR A 242 7.05 -4.81 -5.90
CA TYR A 242 6.88 -6.24 -5.69
C TYR A 242 6.49 -6.54 -4.23
N PHE A 243 5.35 -7.21 -4.05
CA PHE A 243 5.03 -7.91 -2.81
C PHE A 243 5.82 -9.21 -2.76
N TYR A 244 6.90 -9.26 -1.99
CA TYR A 244 7.65 -10.51 -1.81
C TYR A 244 6.83 -11.51 -1.00
N LEU A 245 6.12 -12.41 -1.66
CA LEU A 245 5.37 -13.50 -1.03
C LEU A 245 6.33 -14.68 -0.86
N GLU A 246 6.57 -15.10 0.38
CA GLU A 246 7.36 -16.29 0.69
C GLU A 246 6.42 -17.36 1.24
N ASN A 247 6.59 -18.61 0.77
CA ASN A 247 5.75 -19.77 1.08
C ASN A 247 4.36 -19.74 0.42
N THR A 248 3.60 -20.80 0.68
CA THR A 248 2.18 -20.94 0.34
C THR A 248 1.34 -19.82 0.94
N ILE A 249 0.56 -19.13 0.11
CA ILE A 249 -0.47 -18.21 0.58
C ILE A 249 -1.75 -19.00 0.86
N GLU A 250 -2.19 -19.03 2.12
CA GLU A 250 -3.22 -19.97 2.60
C GLU A 250 -4.66 -19.41 2.53
N SER A 251 -4.84 -18.19 2.05
CA SER A 251 -6.16 -17.53 1.99
C SER A 251 -6.23 -16.44 0.91
N ASP A 252 -7.45 -15.94 0.67
CA ASP A 252 -7.64 -14.71 -0.09
C ASP A 252 -6.94 -13.54 0.61
N HIS A 253 -6.29 -12.69 -0.19
CA HIS A 253 -5.64 -11.49 0.31
C HIS A 253 -6.21 -10.24 -0.35
N VAL A 254 -6.34 -9.20 0.46
CA VAL A 254 -6.62 -7.85 -0.01
C VAL A 254 -5.29 -7.14 -0.25
N PHE A 255 -5.12 -6.68 -1.48
CA PHE A 255 -4.05 -5.78 -1.86
C PHE A 255 -4.65 -4.44 -2.21
N PHE A 256 -4.13 -3.36 -1.63
CA PHE A 256 -4.52 -2.01 -2.03
C PHE A 256 -3.30 -1.12 -2.16
N TRP A 257 -3.35 -0.20 -3.13
CA TRP A 257 -2.20 0.62 -3.47
C TRP A 257 -2.57 1.97 -4.07
N TYR A 258 -1.61 2.88 -3.98
CA TYR A 258 -1.62 4.18 -4.61
C TYR A 258 -0.30 4.36 -5.36
N ASP A 259 -0.38 4.81 -6.61
CA ASP A 259 0.77 5.11 -7.44
C ASP A 259 0.69 6.56 -7.94
N GLY A 260 1.53 7.42 -7.37
CA GLY A 260 1.64 8.82 -7.74
C GLY A 260 2.73 9.11 -8.78
N ARG A 261 3.27 8.09 -9.48
CA ARG A 261 4.35 8.27 -10.45
C ARG A 261 3.94 8.97 -11.74
N ASP A 262 2.73 8.72 -12.26
CA ASP A 262 2.29 9.33 -13.51
C ASP A 262 1.56 10.66 -13.28
N ILE A 263 2.30 11.67 -12.86
CA ILE A 263 1.77 13.02 -12.59
C ILE A 263 1.22 13.65 -13.89
N SER A 264 1.90 13.43 -15.01
CA SER A 264 1.52 13.98 -16.32
C SER A 264 0.12 13.54 -16.75
N TYR A 265 -0.27 12.33 -16.34
CA TYR A 265 -1.57 11.77 -16.60
C TYR A 265 -2.66 12.38 -15.72
N LEU A 266 -2.39 12.53 -14.42
CA LEU A 266 -3.33 13.17 -13.50
C LEU A 266 -3.60 14.63 -13.89
N ASP A 267 -2.57 15.35 -14.34
CA ASP A 267 -2.72 16.72 -14.84
C ASP A 267 -3.54 16.77 -16.15
N TRP A 268 -3.39 15.76 -17.02
CA TRP A 268 -4.20 15.68 -18.23
C TRP A 268 -5.66 15.40 -17.95
N LEU A 269 -5.97 14.51 -16.98
CA LEU A 269 -7.36 14.32 -16.54
C LEU A 269 -7.97 15.65 -16.08
N LYS A 270 -7.22 16.45 -15.31
CA LYS A 270 -7.69 17.77 -14.86
C LYS A 270 -7.89 18.79 -15.99
N GLN A 271 -7.18 18.65 -17.10
CA GLN A 271 -7.21 19.60 -18.21
C GLN A 271 -8.19 19.21 -19.32
N ASN A 272 -8.49 17.92 -19.45
CA ASN A 272 -9.18 17.39 -20.64
C ASN A 272 -10.47 16.62 -20.30
N CYS A 273 -10.71 16.29 -19.03
CA CYS A 273 -11.86 15.49 -18.61
C CYS A 273 -12.88 16.32 -17.81
N ASP A 274 -13.21 17.52 -18.31
CA ASP A 274 -14.20 18.44 -17.71
C ASP A 274 -15.66 18.02 -17.95
N MET A 275 -15.92 17.29 -19.04
CA MET A 275 -17.23 16.74 -19.39
C MET A 275 -17.38 15.30 -18.86
N GLU A 276 -18.42 14.59 -19.27
CA GLU A 276 -18.54 13.15 -18.99
C GLU A 276 -17.45 12.38 -19.74
N ASN A 277 -16.80 11.41 -19.08
CA ASN A 277 -15.73 10.62 -19.69
C ASN A 277 -15.93 9.13 -19.40
N GLU A 278 -15.72 8.32 -20.43
CA GLU A 278 -15.65 6.87 -20.29
C GLU A 278 -14.28 6.48 -19.76
N ALA A 279 -14.27 5.59 -18.79
CA ALA A 279 -13.03 5.06 -18.24
C ALA A 279 -13.11 3.55 -18.08
N SER A 280 -12.02 2.89 -18.44
CA SER A 280 -11.82 1.48 -18.17
C SER A 280 -10.59 1.29 -17.28
N PHE A 281 -10.67 0.31 -16.39
CA PHE A 281 -9.60 -0.09 -15.49
C PHE A 281 -9.46 -1.60 -15.57
N TYR A 282 -8.25 -2.07 -15.86
CA TYR A 282 -7.94 -3.48 -16.00
C TYR A 282 -6.72 -3.82 -15.14
N LEU A 283 -6.89 -4.74 -14.20
CA LEU A 283 -5.81 -5.28 -13.39
C LEU A 283 -5.11 -6.39 -14.18
N CYS A 284 -3.94 -6.04 -14.72
CA CYS A 284 -3.08 -6.93 -15.46
C CYS A 284 -2.40 -7.94 -14.55
N ARG A 285 -2.09 -9.09 -15.11
CA ARG A 285 -1.15 -10.05 -14.53
C ARG A 285 0.25 -9.65 -14.96
N ASP A 286 1.20 -9.64 -14.03
CA ASP A 286 2.62 -9.43 -14.36
C ASP A 286 3.07 -10.55 -15.32
N ASP A 287 3.83 -10.21 -16.36
CA ASP A 287 4.24 -11.12 -17.46
C ASP A 287 5.37 -12.06 -17.01
N MET A 288 5.16 -12.78 -15.91
CA MET A 288 6.12 -13.66 -15.27
C MET A 288 6.25 -15.02 -15.97
N GLY A 289 5.71 -15.18 -17.18
CA GLY A 289 5.67 -16.44 -17.93
C GLY A 289 4.36 -17.22 -17.78
N THR A 290 4.08 -18.07 -18.77
CA THR A 290 2.77 -18.76 -18.94
C THR A 290 2.37 -19.66 -17.77
N ASP A 291 3.34 -20.25 -17.07
CA ASP A 291 3.10 -21.22 -15.99
C ASP A 291 2.55 -20.59 -14.70
N TYR A 292 2.63 -19.26 -14.56
CA TYR A 292 2.17 -18.54 -13.37
C TYR A 292 0.78 -17.92 -13.53
N MET A 293 0.29 -17.86 -14.76
CA MET A 293 -0.99 -17.22 -15.10
C MET A 293 -2.20 -17.96 -14.50
N THR A 294 -2.07 -19.22 -14.11
CA THR A 294 -3.15 -20.03 -13.51
C THR A 294 -3.10 -20.07 -11.98
N LYS A 295 -2.04 -19.53 -11.35
CA LYS A 295 -1.78 -19.70 -9.91
C LYS A 295 -2.56 -18.76 -9.00
N TRP A 296 -3.14 -17.70 -9.55
CA TRP A 296 -3.99 -16.78 -8.80
C TRP A 296 -5.07 -16.16 -9.69
N GLU A 297 -6.15 -15.71 -9.07
CA GLU A 297 -7.22 -14.98 -9.72
C GLU A 297 -7.62 -13.74 -8.94
N VAL A 298 -8.16 -12.76 -9.65
CA VAL A 298 -8.77 -11.59 -9.02
C VAL A 298 -10.25 -11.90 -8.81
N LYS A 299 -10.67 -12.02 -7.55
CA LYS A 299 -12.08 -12.23 -7.21
C LYS A 299 -12.89 -10.95 -7.35
N ARG A 300 -12.32 -9.84 -6.88
CA ARG A 300 -12.91 -8.50 -6.96
C ARG A 300 -11.82 -7.47 -7.16
N PHE A 301 -12.15 -6.42 -7.88
CA PHE A 301 -11.29 -5.28 -8.13
C PHE A 301 -12.09 -4.01 -7.93
N GLY A 302 -11.42 -2.94 -7.56
CA GLY A 302 -12.05 -1.65 -7.28
C GLY A 302 -11.04 -0.53 -7.17
N PHE A 303 -11.57 0.68 -7.19
CA PHE A 303 -10.80 1.88 -6.93
C PHE A 303 -11.60 2.90 -6.12
N HIS A 304 -10.88 3.80 -5.48
CA HIS A 304 -11.39 4.96 -4.78
C HIS A 304 -10.81 6.22 -5.43
N LEU A 305 -11.69 7.19 -5.69
CA LEU A 305 -11.31 8.51 -6.16
C LEU A 305 -10.78 9.32 -4.97
N LEU A 306 -9.48 9.60 -4.95
CA LEU A 306 -8.85 10.32 -3.85
C LEU A 306 -8.97 11.84 -4.06
N CYS A 307 -9.62 12.53 -3.12
CA CYS A 307 -9.76 14.00 -3.15
C CYS A 307 -9.27 14.68 -1.85
N ASP A 308 -8.72 15.88 -1.97
CA ASP A 308 -8.41 16.75 -0.83
C ASP A 308 -9.69 17.37 -0.25
N LYS A 309 -9.91 17.19 1.05
CA LYS A 309 -11.10 17.75 1.73
C LYS A 309 -10.83 19.13 2.32
N VAL A 310 -9.59 19.63 2.33
CA VAL A 310 -9.23 20.88 3.04
C VAL A 310 -9.67 22.14 2.26
N GLU A 311 -9.90 22.04 0.94
CA GLU A 311 -10.46 23.15 0.13
C GLU A 311 -11.99 23.13 -0.04
N LEU A 312 -12.69 22.13 0.51
CA LEU A 312 -14.16 22.03 0.46
C LEU A 312 -14.88 23.25 1.06
N ASN A 313 -14.29 23.87 2.09
CA ASN A 313 -14.86 25.04 2.77
C ASN A 313 -14.47 26.38 2.12
N LYS A 314 -13.65 26.36 1.06
CA LYS A 314 -13.25 27.57 0.31
C LYS A 314 -13.76 27.58 -1.12
N CYS A 315 -14.23 26.45 -1.65
CA CYS A 315 -14.91 26.41 -2.93
C CYS A 315 -16.35 26.94 -2.80
N ASN A 316 -16.72 27.78 -3.77
CA ASN A 316 -18.06 28.35 -3.88
C ASN A 316 -19.13 27.23 -3.79
N PRO A 317 -20.18 27.33 -2.96
CA PRO A 317 -21.22 26.30 -2.83
C PRO A 317 -21.92 25.90 -4.14
N TYR A 318 -21.77 26.68 -5.22
CA TYR A 318 -22.20 26.27 -6.57
C TYR A 318 -21.25 25.25 -7.27
N ILE A 319 -20.01 25.11 -6.78
CA ILE A 319 -18.96 24.20 -7.27
C ILE A 319 -18.90 22.92 -6.42
N CYS A 320 -19.31 22.96 -5.15
CA CYS A 320 -19.41 21.78 -4.27
C CYS A 320 -20.59 20.86 -4.64
N ARG A 321 -20.47 20.19 -5.80
CA ARG A 321 -21.27 19.04 -6.23
C ARG A 321 -20.79 17.70 -5.63
N GLU A 322 -19.98 17.73 -4.56
CA GLU A 322 -19.26 16.55 -4.04
C GLU A 322 -20.17 15.46 -3.44
N ALA A 323 -21.31 15.83 -2.85
CA ALA A 323 -22.32 14.85 -2.46
C ALA A 323 -22.98 14.21 -3.68
N ASN A 324 -23.39 15.02 -4.67
CA ASN A 324 -24.13 14.52 -5.81
C ASN A 324 -23.27 13.70 -6.79
N PHE A 325 -21.97 13.99 -6.98
CA PHE A 325 -21.19 13.25 -7.98
C PHE A 325 -20.72 11.87 -7.48
N LEU A 326 -20.37 11.73 -6.19
CA LEU A 326 -20.02 10.42 -5.63
C LEU A 326 -21.27 9.52 -5.63
N GLU A 327 -22.43 10.08 -5.26
CA GLU A 327 -23.72 9.41 -5.39
C GLU A 327 -24.03 9.06 -6.86
N GLN A 328 -23.82 9.99 -7.81
CA GLN A 328 -24.01 9.71 -9.25
C GLN A 328 -23.05 8.64 -9.79
N LEU A 329 -21.79 8.62 -9.34
CA LEU A 329 -20.79 7.62 -9.72
C LEU A 329 -21.16 6.24 -9.17
N GLU A 330 -21.64 6.18 -7.92
CA GLU A 330 -22.19 4.96 -7.32
C GLU A 330 -23.43 4.47 -8.08
N GLU A 331 -24.33 5.37 -8.48
CA GLU A 331 -25.53 5.07 -9.26
C GLU A 331 -25.21 4.52 -10.67
N THR A 332 -24.27 5.15 -11.40
CA THR A 332 -23.86 4.70 -12.75
C THR A 332 -23.11 3.37 -12.69
N THR A 333 -22.22 3.19 -11.71
CA THR A 333 -21.48 1.94 -11.51
C THR A 333 -22.43 0.79 -11.19
N ASN A 334 -23.40 1.00 -10.30
CA ASN A 334 -24.40 -0.01 -9.96
C ASN A 334 -25.32 -0.35 -11.14
N ALA A 335 -25.66 0.63 -11.98
CA ALA A 335 -26.45 0.40 -13.19
C ALA A 335 -25.69 -0.43 -14.23
N ASN A 336 -24.40 -0.16 -14.44
CA ASN A 336 -23.55 -0.90 -15.38
C ASN A 336 -23.27 -2.33 -14.90
N ASN A 337 -23.00 -2.52 -13.61
CA ASN A 337 -22.84 -3.86 -12.99
C ASN A 337 -24.14 -4.69 -13.00
N LYS A 338 -25.31 -4.05 -13.08
CA LYS A 338 -26.61 -4.72 -13.18
C LYS A 338 -26.90 -5.16 -14.61
N LYS A 339 -26.57 -4.35 -15.63
CA LYS A 339 -26.66 -4.74 -17.04
C LYS A 339 -25.75 -5.91 -17.39
N SER A 340 -24.51 -5.94 -16.87
CA SER A 340 -23.58 -7.07 -17.10
C SER A 340 -24.02 -8.40 -16.44
N ARG A 341 -25.07 -8.39 -15.61
CA ARG A 341 -25.69 -9.60 -15.03
C ARG A 341 -26.93 -10.08 -15.80
N GLU A 342 -27.51 -9.25 -16.65
CA GLU A 342 -28.69 -9.60 -17.48
C GLU A 342 -28.28 -10.14 -18.85
N ASP A 343 -27.01 -9.97 -19.24
CA ASP A 343 -26.42 -10.47 -20.50
C ASP A 343 -25.58 -11.77 -20.35
N LEU A 344 -25.76 -12.54 -19.26
CA LEU A 344 -25.13 -13.85 -19.02
C LEU A 344 -26.13 -14.99 -18.92
#